data_AF-A0A7S4DCA7-F1
#
_entry.id   AF-A0A7S4DCA7-F1
#
_cell.length_a   1.000
_cell.length_b   1.000
_cell.length_c   1.000
_cell.angle_alpha   90.00
_cell.angle_beta   90.00
_cell.angle_gamma   90.00
#
_symmetry.space_group_name_H-M   'P 1'
#
loop_
_entity.id
_entity.type
_entity.pdbx_description
1 polymer ?
#
loop_
_entity_poly.entity_id
_entity_poly.type
_entity_poly.pdbx_seq_one_letter_code
_entity_poly.pdbx_strand_id
1 'polypeptide(L)'
;LSPDAALAALTTTPARLLNQPRLGRLAPGQLAHVIVARGDLFTDDQAEVELSFVDGLPLPTPAWQRFDARGGWSVQPAGGPALSWQIAGSREQPTLSVDGKACSLQQRGPELLLRWPCDGGATQTLRLLGQGDRLSGALTLADGRTQAWTATRTQPFDSPA
;
A
#
# COMPACT_ATOMS: atom_id res chain seq x y z
N LEU A 1 -11.20 23.73 -10.45
CA LEU A 1 -12.46 23.72 -9.68
C LEU A 1 -12.09 23.72 -8.20
N SER A 2 -12.92 24.22 -7.29
CA SER A 2 -12.72 23.94 -5.86
C SER A 2 -13.00 22.44 -5.58
N PRO A 3 -12.43 21.85 -4.52
CA PRO A 3 -12.72 20.46 -4.13
C PRO A 3 -14.23 20.16 -4.03
N ASP A 4 -15.00 21.04 -3.38
CA ASP A 4 -16.46 20.89 -3.27
C ASP A 4 -17.17 20.93 -4.63
N ALA A 5 -16.75 21.82 -5.53
CA ALA A 5 -17.34 21.90 -6.86
C ALA A 5 -16.98 20.68 -7.72
N ALA A 6 -15.77 20.16 -7.58
CA ALA A 6 -15.34 18.94 -8.24
C ALA A 6 -16.11 17.71 -7.71
N LEU A 7 -16.26 17.58 -6.39
CA LEU A 7 -17.05 16.52 -5.78
C LEU A 7 -18.52 16.58 -6.22
N ALA A 8 -19.12 17.77 -6.22
CA ALA A 8 -20.49 17.95 -6.67
C ALA A 8 -20.67 17.58 -8.15
N ALA A 9 -19.70 17.93 -9.02
CA ALA A 9 -19.71 17.59 -10.44
C ALA A 9 -19.70 16.07 -10.69
N LEU A 10 -19.12 15.29 -9.78
CA LEU A 10 -19.08 13.82 -9.86
C LEU A 10 -20.21 13.12 -9.09
N THR A 11 -21.02 13.85 -8.31
CA THR A 11 -22.03 13.27 -7.40
C THR A 11 -23.41 13.90 -7.57
N THR A 12 -23.69 15.00 -6.87
CA THR A 12 -25.03 15.61 -6.80
C THR A 12 -25.48 16.25 -8.10
N THR A 13 -24.55 16.72 -8.94
CA THR A 13 -24.85 17.31 -10.25
C THR A 13 -25.41 16.27 -11.22
N PRO A 14 -24.70 15.16 -11.54
CA PRO A 14 -25.26 14.14 -12.44
C PRO A 14 -26.53 13.48 -11.87
N ALA A 15 -26.62 13.25 -10.55
CA ALA A 15 -27.84 12.72 -9.94
C ALA A 15 -29.06 13.61 -10.18
N ARG A 16 -28.88 14.95 -10.12
CA ARG A 16 -29.94 15.92 -10.40
C ARG A 16 -30.32 15.94 -11.89
N LEU A 17 -29.32 15.97 -12.78
CA LEU A 17 -29.56 15.98 -14.23
C LEU A 17 -30.34 14.75 -14.70
N LEU A 18 -30.08 13.60 -14.07
CA LEU A 18 -30.72 12.32 -14.40
C LEU A 18 -31.99 12.02 -13.59
N ASN A 19 -32.45 12.96 -12.75
CA ASN A 19 -33.58 12.77 -11.85
C ASN A 19 -33.47 11.49 -11.00
N GLN A 20 -32.29 11.24 -10.42
CA GLN A 20 -32.00 10.11 -9.55
C GLN A 20 -31.88 10.58 -8.08
N PRO A 21 -33.00 10.80 -7.35
CA PRO A 21 -33.00 11.46 -6.03
C PRO A 21 -32.37 10.62 -4.90
N ARG A 22 -32.07 9.35 -5.16
CA ARG A 22 -31.40 8.42 -4.23
C ARG A 22 -29.90 8.27 -4.48
N LEU A 23 -29.32 9.03 -5.41
CA LEU A 23 -27.90 9.01 -5.76
C LEU A 23 -27.20 10.33 -5.42
N GLY A 24 -25.87 10.27 -5.30
CA GLY A 24 -24.99 11.43 -5.21
C GLY A 24 -24.88 12.05 -3.80
N ARG A 25 -25.46 11.43 -2.77
CA ARG A 25 -25.34 11.86 -1.37
C ARG A 25 -25.13 10.67 -0.45
N LEU A 26 -24.34 10.87 0.60
CA LEU A 26 -24.21 9.92 1.71
C LEU A 26 -25.13 10.36 2.84
N ALA A 27 -26.36 9.82 2.87
CA ALA A 27 -27.36 10.12 3.89
C ALA A 27 -28.36 8.95 4.03
N PRO A 28 -29.07 8.83 5.16
CA PRO A 28 -30.12 7.83 5.32
C PRO A 28 -31.16 7.88 4.17
N GLY A 29 -31.55 6.71 3.65
CA GLY A 29 -32.50 6.58 2.54
C GLY A 29 -31.92 6.74 1.13
N GLN A 30 -30.62 7.02 1.00
CA GLN A 30 -29.90 7.01 -0.28
C GLN A 30 -29.37 5.60 -0.62
N LEU A 31 -29.11 5.32 -1.90
CA LEU A 31 -28.43 4.09 -2.32
C LEU A 31 -26.97 4.13 -1.87
N ALA A 32 -26.47 3.01 -1.37
CA ALA A 32 -25.17 2.91 -0.73
C ALA A 32 -24.02 2.75 -1.76
N HIS A 33 -23.87 3.73 -2.65
CA HIS A 33 -22.69 3.89 -3.48
C HIS A 33 -21.69 4.81 -2.77
N VAL A 34 -20.55 4.25 -2.36
CA VAL A 34 -19.56 4.95 -1.52
C VAL A 34 -18.16 4.68 -2.04
N ILE A 35 -17.31 5.70 -2.06
CA ILE A 35 -15.88 5.55 -2.31
C ILE A 35 -15.16 5.89 -1.00
N VAL A 36 -14.29 4.99 -0.56
CA VAL A 36 -13.39 5.19 0.57
C VAL A 36 -11.98 5.33 0.00
N ALA A 37 -11.35 6.45 0.31
CA ALA A 37 -9.99 6.76 -0.13
C ALA A 37 -9.10 7.11 1.07
N ARG A 38 -7.81 6.85 0.89
CA ARG A 38 -6.76 7.44 1.72
C ARG A 38 -6.36 8.75 1.08
N GLY A 39 -6.19 9.79 1.89
CA GLY A 39 -5.89 11.15 1.42
C GLY A 39 -7.12 11.84 0.81
N ASP A 40 -6.95 13.11 0.46
CA ASP A 40 -7.98 13.90 -0.23
C ASP A 40 -7.82 13.73 -1.75
N LEU A 41 -8.81 13.13 -2.40
CA LEU A 41 -8.78 12.84 -3.85
C LEU A 41 -8.68 14.08 -4.76
N PHE A 42 -8.87 15.28 -4.24
CA PHE A 42 -8.84 16.53 -5.00
C PHE A 42 -7.61 17.39 -4.71
N THR A 43 -6.86 17.11 -3.65
CA THR A 43 -5.71 17.93 -3.23
C THR A 43 -4.44 17.15 -2.90
N ASP A 44 -4.52 15.84 -2.69
CA ASP A 44 -3.37 14.99 -2.36
C ASP A 44 -3.02 14.09 -3.55
N ASP A 45 -1.84 14.31 -4.15
CA ASP A 45 -1.33 13.53 -5.28
C ASP A 45 -1.02 12.07 -4.90
N GLN A 46 -0.95 11.75 -3.61
CA GLN A 46 -0.79 10.39 -3.09
C GLN A 46 -2.11 9.76 -2.66
N ALA A 47 -3.25 10.43 -2.89
CA ALA A 47 -4.55 9.89 -2.57
C ALA A 47 -4.86 8.64 -3.42
N GLU A 48 -5.41 7.62 -2.79
CA GLU A 48 -5.67 6.32 -3.42
C GLU A 48 -7.03 5.79 -2.95
N VAL A 49 -7.87 5.33 -3.89
CA VAL A 49 -9.14 4.67 -3.56
C VAL A 49 -8.85 3.27 -3.01
N GLU A 50 -9.24 3.02 -1.77
CA GLU A 50 -9.02 1.75 -1.08
C GLU A 50 -10.21 0.79 -1.24
N LEU A 51 -11.43 1.32 -1.21
CA LEU A 51 -12.64 0.50 -1.22
C LEU A 51 -13.78 1.26 -1.91
N SER A 52 -14.49 0.57 -2.78
CA SER A 52 -15.73 1.06 -3.37
C SER A 52 -16.88 0.23 -2.86
N PHE A 53 -18.04 0.83 -2.65
CA PHE A 53 -19.29 0.14 -2.37
C PHE A 53 -20.25 0.39 -3.52
N VAL A 54 -20.87 -0.67 -4.02
CA VAL A 54 -21.93 -0.58 -5.03
C VAL A 54 -23.18 -1.18 -4.42
N ASP A 55 -24.16 -0.33 -4.14
CA ASP A 55 -25.41 -0.71 -3.46
C ASP A 55 -25.15 -1.48 -2.14
N GLY A 56 -24.18 -0.98 -1.36
CA GLY A 56 -23.79 -1.57 -0.08
C GLY A 56 -22.86 -2.78 -0.19
N LEU A 57 -22.61 -3.29 -1.39
CA LEU A 57 -21.68 -4.40 -1.61
C LEU A 57 -20.23 -3.90 -1.74
N PRO A 58 -19.29 -4.38 -0.92
CA PRO A 58 -17.90 -3.94 -0.99
C PRO A 58 -17.18 -4.50 -2.21
N LEU A 59 -16.41 -3.64 -2.88
CA LEU A 59 -15.54 -3.92 -4.01
C LEU A 59 -14.15 -3.37 -3.68
N PRO A 60 -13.26 -4.20 -3.09
CA PRO A 60 -11.92 -3.78 -2.72
C PRO A 60 -11.05 -3.51 -3.95
N THR A 61 -10.17 -2.52 -3.85
CA THR A 61 -9.13 -2.28 -4.86
C THR A 61 -7.83 -2.98 -4.46
N PRO A 62 -6.80 -3.06 -5.32
CA PRO A 62 -5.48 -3.51 -4.91
C PRO A 62 -4.84 -2.69 -3.77
N ALA A 63 -5.33 -1.48 -3.53
CA ALA A 63 -4.92 -0.62 -2.42
C ALA A 63 -5.48 -1.05 -1.06
N TRP A 64 -6.59 -1.80 -1.08
CA TRP A 64 -7.22 -2.31 0.13
C TRP A 64 -6.20 -3.12 0.95
N GLN A 65 -6.03 -2.74 2.22
CA GLN A 65 -5.08 -3.37 3.14
C GLN A 65 -3.61 -3.35 2.68
N ARG A 66 -3.26 -2.49 1.71
CA ARG A 66 -1.87 -2.32 1.28
C ARG A 66 -1.03 -1.73 2.42
N PHE A 67 -0.03 -2.48 2.85
CA PHE A 67 0.91 -2.02 3.87
C PHE A 67 1.90 -1.00 3.30
N ASP A 68 2.12 0.12 3.98
CA ASP A 68 3.18 1.04 3.58
C ASP A 68 4.52 0.60 4.18
N ALA A 69 5.30 -0.14 3.40
CA ALA A 69 6.59 -0.66 3.81
C ALA A 69 7.72 0.38 3.79
N ARG A 70 7.50 1.55 3.18
CA ARG A 70 8.53 2.57 2.99
C ARG A 70 8.97 3.14 4.33
N GLY A 71 10.22 3.60 4.39
CA GLY A 71 10.85 4.16 5.59
C GLY A 71 12.09 3.39 6.03
N GLY A 72 12.62 3.80 7.17
CA GLY A 72 13.77 3.19 7.82
C GLY A 72 13.35 2.06 8.76
N TRP A 73 14.14 0.98 8.77
CA TRP A 73 13.87 -0.23 9.55
C TRP A 73 15.14 -0.73 10.24
N SER A 74 15.01 -1.09 11.53
CA SER A 74 16.00 -1.91 12.24
C SER A 74 15.60 -3.37 12.15
N VAL A 75 16.41 -4.18 11.50
CA VAL A 75 16.14 -5.57 11.15
C VAL A 75 17.00 -6.48 12.01
N GLN A 76 16.39 -7.50 12.58
CA GLN A 76 17.04 -8.51 13.40
C GLN A 76 16.89 -9.89 12.73
N PRO A 77 17.92 -10.37 12.02
CA PRO A 77 17.99 -11.75 11.55
C PRO A 77 18.10 -12.72 12.73
N ALA A 78 17.54 -13.91 12.60
CA ALA A 78 17.77 -14.99 13.56
C ALA A 78 19.27 -15.36 13.57
N GLY A 79 19.92 -15.24 14.73
CA GLY A 79 21.33 -15.61 14.90
C GLY A 79 22.36 -14.68 14.25
N GLY A 80 21.96 -13.50 13.78
CA GLY A 80 22.86 -12.51 13.16
C GLY A 80 22.82 -11.14 13.86
N PRO A 81 23.74 -10.22 13.52
CA PRO A 81 23.69 -8.85 14.01
C PRO A 81 22.51 -8.09 13.40
N ALA A 82 22.07 -7.03 14.10
CA ALA A 82 21.06 -6.12 13.58
C ALA A 82 21.58 -5.39 12.32
N LEU A 83 20.68 -5.16 11.36
CA LEU A 83 20.93 -4.49 10.09
C LEU A 83 19.98 -3.29 9.95
N SER A 84 20.36 -2.32 9.13
CA SER A 84 19.49 -1.20 8.76
C SER A 84 19.00 -1.37 7.32
N TRP A 85 17.70 -1.25 7.11
CA TRP A 85 17.10 -1.19 5.77
C TRP A 85 16.47 0.17 5.54
N GLN A 86 16.60 0.64 4.31
CA GLN A 86 15.79 1.74 3.77
C GLN A 86 14.91 1.20 2.66
N ILE A 87 13.60 1.29 2.84
CA ILE A 87 12.61 0.98 1.81
C ILE A 87 12.11 2.30 1.22
N ALA A 88 12.24 2.43 -0.09
CA ALA A 88 11.88 3.64 -0.86
C ALA A 88 10.86 3.29 -1.96
N GLY A 89 10.74 4.15 -2.98
CA GLY A 89 9.79 3.96 -4.09
C GLY A 89 8.39 4.48 -3.76
N SER A 90 7.39 4.03 -4.52
CA SER A 90 5.99 4.35 -4.26
C SER A 90 5.36 3.35 -3.30
N ARG A 91 4.18 3.66 -2.75
CA ARG A 91 3.42 2.69 -1.92
C ARG A 91 3.09 1.42 -2.69
N GLU A 92 2.84 1.56 -3.99
CA GLU A 92 2.42 0.47 -4.87
C GLU A 92 3.60 -0.39 -5.33
N GLN A 93 4.77 0.23 -5.49
CA GLN A 93 6.01 -0.41 -5.96
C GLN A 93 7.18 -0.02 -5.05
N PRO A 94 7.17 -0.47 -3.79
CA PRO A 94 8.26 -0.18 -2.88
C PRO A 94 9.54 -0.88 -3.36
N THR A 95 10.70 -0.30 -3.04
CA THR A 95 12.00 -0.83 -3.40
C THR A 95 12.89 -0.97 -2.17
N LEU A 96 13.61 -2.09 -2.10
CA LEU A 96 14.66 -2.31 -1.10
C LEU A 96 16.02 -2.24 -1.80
N SER A 97 16.97 -1.52 -1.20
CA SER A 97 18.35 -1.53 -1.67
C SER A 97 19.04 -2.82 -1.22
N VAL A 98 19.48 -3.65 -2.18
CA VAL A 98 20.24 -4.89 -1.97
C VAL A 98 21.50 -4.81 -2.81
N ASP A 99 22.67 -4.90 -2.17
CA ASP A 99 23.99 -4.77 -2.80
C ASP A 99 24.11 -3.50 -3.69
N GLY A 100 23.54 -2.39 -3.23
CA GLY A 100 23.54 -1.11 -3.94
C GLY A 100 22.56 -1.02 -5.12
N LYS A 101 21.79 -2.07 -5.41
CA LYS A 101 20.74 -2.09 -6.42
C LYS A 101 19.35 -1.91 -5.78
N ALA A 102 18.52 -1.07 -6.38
CA ALA A 102 17.11 -0.95 -5.99
C ALA A 102 16.30 -2.13 -6.56
N CYS A 103 15.84 -3.03 -5.71
CA CYS A 103 15.03 -4.18 -6.10
C CYS A 103 13.57 -3.95 -5.72
N SER A 104 12.66 -4.19 -6.68
CA SER A 104 11.22 -4.08 -6.45
C SER A 104 10.73 -5.15 -5.47
N LEU A 105 9.94 -4.71 -4.51
CA LEU A 105 9.15 -5.56 -3.62
C LEU A 105 7.78 -5.77 -4.26
N GLN A 106 7.51 -6.99 -4.69
CA GLN A 106 6.20 -7.38 -5.21
C GLN A 106 5.21 -7.44 -4.04
N GLN A 107 4.17 -6.61 -4.08
CA GLN A 107 3.27 -6.44 -2.95
C GLN A 107 1.86 -6.97 -3.22
N ARG A 108 1.28 -7.64 -2.22
CA ARG A 108 -0.13 -8.03 -2.17
C ARG A 108 -0.68 -7.81 -0.77
N GLY A 109 -1.48 -6.75 -0.58
CA GLY A 109 -1.97 -6.37 0.75
C GLY A 109 -0.81 -6.11 1.72
N PRO A 110 -0.74 -6.82 2.86
CA PRO A 110 0.36 -6.68 3.82
C PRO A 110 1.59 -7.53 3.49
N GLU A 111 1.53 -8.40 2.49
CA GLU A 111 2.63 -9.30 2.11
C GLU A 111 3.49 -8.66 1.03
N LEU A 112 4.81 -8.76 1.19
CA LEU A 112 5.80 -8.34 0.20
C LEU A 112 6.79 -9.46 -0.09
N LEU A 113 7.24 -9.52 -1.34
CA LEU A 113 8.19 -10.51 -1.83
C LEU A 113 9.30 -9.81 -2.61
N LEU A 114 10.55 -10.09 -2.24
CA LEU A 114 11.71 -9.75 -3.05
C LEU A 114 12.40 -11.04 -3.50
N ARG A 115 12.72 -11.10 -4.79
CA ARG A 115 13.51 -12.18 -5.40
C ARG A 115 14.89 -11.63 -5.72
N TRP A 116 15.93 -12.36 -5.33
CA TRP A 116 17.33 -11.93 -5.48
C TRP A 116 18.20 -13.01 -6.13
N PRO A 117 19.09 -12.69 -7.09
CA PRO A 117 19.28 -11.39 -7.75
C PRO A 117 18.01 -10.86 -8.44
N CYS A 118 17.80 -9.54 -8.41
CA CYS A 118 16.57 -8.93 -8.92
C CYS A 118 16.60 -8.61 -10.42
N ASP A 119 17.74 -8.81 -11.08
CA ASP A 119 17.96 -8.68 -12.53
C ASP A 119 17.76 -10.00 -13.31
N GLY A 120 17.35 -11.07 -12.63
CA GLY A 120 17.07 -12.38 -13.23
C GLY A 120 17.82 -13.50 -12.52
N GLY A 121 17.42 -14.75 -12.78
CA GLY A 121 18.07 -15.92 -12.17
C GLY A 121 17.99 -15.96 -10.64
N ALA A 122 16.91 -15.42 -10.07
CA ALA A 122 16.75 -15.35 -8.62
C ALA A 122 16.85 -16.72 -7.96
N THR A 123 17.78 -16.84 -7.01
CA THR A 123 18.00 -18.06 -6.20
C THR A 123 17.61 -17.86 -4.74
N GLN A 124 17.38 -16.62 -4.33
CA GLN A 124 17.01 -16.26 -2.97
C GLN A 124 15.67 -15.53 -2.97
N THR A 125 14.94 -15.66 -1.86
CA THR A 125 13.63 -15.04 -1.72
C THR A 125 13.46 -14.49 -0.31
N LEU A 126 13.20 -13.19 -0.22
CA LEU A 126 12.86 -12.50 1.02
C LEU A 126 11.34 -12.32 1.07
N ARG A 127 10.69 -12.91 2.08
CA ARG A 127 9.26 -12.73 2.38
C ARG A 127 9.11 -11.79 3.55
N LEU A 128 8.25 -10.79 3.43
CA LEU A 128 7.94 -9.80 4.45
C LEU A 128 6.42 -9.75 4.68
N LEU A 129 5.99 -9.68 5.92
CA LEU A 129 4.61 -9.39 6.34
C LEU A 129 4.62 -8.16 7.24
N GLY A 130 3.87 -7.13 6.85
CA GLY A 130 3.79 -5.87 7.58
C GLY A 130 2.56 -5.73 8.47
N GLN A 131 2.77 -5.23 9.69
CA GLN A 131 1.70 -4.91 10.63
C GLN A 131 2.12 -3.75 11.53
N GLY A 132 1.49 -2.58 11.37
CA GLY A 132 1.87 -1.36 12.09
C GLY A 132 3.34 -1.00 11.86
N ASP A 133 4.10 -0.91 12.95
CA ASP A 133 5.54 -0.61 12.92
C ASP A 133 6.43 -1.85 12.98
N ARG A 134 5.88 -3.01 12.58
CA ARG A 134 6.62 -4.27 12.52
C ARG A 134 6.60 -4.87 11.11
N LEU A 135 7.73 -5.45 10.76
CA LEU A 135 7.87 -6.41 9.68
C LEU A 135 8.33 -7.74 10.26
N SER A 136 7.93 -8.84 9.62
CA SER A 136 8.42 -10.17 9.95
C SER A 136 8.48 -11.04 8.71
N GLY A 137 9.29 -12.09 8.74
CA GLY A 137 9.25 -13.10 7.70
C GLY A 137 10.48 -13.98 7.66
N ALA A 138 10.82 -14.43 6.46
CA ALA A 138 11.92 -15.35 6.24
C ALA A 138 12.70 -15.04 4.95
N LEU A 139 14.01 -15.21 5.03
CA LEU A 139 14.91 -15.30 3.89
C LEU A 139 15.10 -16.77 3.52
N THR A 140 14.73 -17.16 2.30
CA THR A 140 15.11 -18.45 1.72
C THR A 140 16.41 -18.27 0.94
N LEU A 141 17.44 -19.02 1.32
CA LEU A 141 18.75 -19.05 0.67
C LEU A 141 18.75 -19.95 -0.57
N ALA A 142 19.82 -19.87 -1.38
CA ALA A 142 19.96 -20.66 -2.61
C ALA A 142 19.97 -22.18 -2.38
N ASP A 143 20.35 -22.63 -1.19
CA ASP A 143 20.34 -24.04 -0.78
C ASP A 143 18.98 -24.49 -0.19
N GLY A 144 17.97 -23.61 -0.20
CA GLY A 144 16.63 -23.88 0.31
C GLY A 144 16.48 -23.71 1.83
N ARG A 145 17.56 -23.48 2.57
CA ARG A 145 17.45 -23.17 4.01
C ARG A 145 16.73 -21.84 4.20
N THR A 146 16.01 -21.74 5.31
CA THR A 146 15.28 -20.53 5.68
C THR A 146 15.83 -19.92 6.96
N GLN A 147 15.92 -18.59 6.97
CA GLN A 147 16.32 -17.81 8.14
C GLN A 147 15.21 -16.81 8.47
N ALA A 148 14.62 -16.95 9.66
CA ALA A 148 13.62 -16.01 10.15
C ALA A 148 14.25 -14.66 10.48
N TRP A 149 13.46 -13.60 10.40
CA TRP A 149 13.86 -12.25 10.80
C TRP A 149 12.64 -11.43 11.22
N THR A 150 12.90 -10.38 11.98
CA THR A 150 11.91 -9.35 12.33
C THR A 150 12.50 -7.97 12.09
N ALA A 151 11.67 -6.95 11.92
CA ALA A 151 12.14 -5.58 11.89
C ALA A 151 11.16 -4.64 12.59
N THR A 152 11.68 -3.57 13.17
CA THR A 152 10.90 -2.48 13.77
C THR A 152 11.19 -1.19 13.02
N ARG A 153 10.14 -0.39 12.76
CA ARG A 153 10.27 0.89 12.06
C ARG A 153 11.08 1.86 12.91
N THR A 154 12.10 2.47 12.30
CA THR A 154 12.92 3.52 12.94
C THR A 154 12.62 4.90 12.39
N GLN A 155 12.11 4.97 11.16
CA GLN A 155 11.72 6.23 10.51
C GLN A 155 10.52 5.98 9.59
N PRO A 156 9.44 6.79 9.67
CA PRO A 156 8.39 6.77 8.65
C PRO A 156 8.92 7.27 7.30
N PHE A 157 8.23 6.95 6.22
CA PHE A 157 8.52 7.56 4.93
C PHE A 157 7.95 8.98 4.90
N ASP A 158 8.82 9.97 4.80
CA ASP A 158 8.43 11.34 4.46
C ASP A 158 8.37 11.43 2.94
N SER A 159 7.15 11.60 2.39
CA SER A 159 7.02 11.99 0.99
C SER A 159 7.60 13.40 0.85
N PRO A 160 8.48 13.69 -0.14
CA PRO A 160 8.74 15.07 -0.48
C PRO A 160 7.41 15.72 -0.85
N ALA A 161 7.17 16.89 -0.24
CA ALA A 161 5.99 17.72 -0.46
C ALA A 161 5.91 18.25 -1.89
#